data_AF-A0A830F6P0-F1
#
_entry.id   AF-A0A830F6P0-F1
#
_cell.length_a   1.000
_cell.length_b   1.000
_cell.length_c   1.000
_cell.angle_alpha   90.00
_cell.angle_beta   90.00
_cell.angle_gamma   90.00
#
_symmetry.space_group_name_H-M   'P 1'
#
loop_
_entity.id
_entity.type
_entity.pdbx_description
1 polymer ?
#
loop_
_entity_poly.entity_id
_entity_poly.type
_entity_poly.pdbx_seq_one_letter_code
_entity_poly.pdbx_strand_id
1 'polypeptide(L)'
;MTTTTAGPFANVGVQGTTLVVDLVSDTDIEHVNLVKPNGSLFGTRDVAQGASRVSFDVGTTYTPGEYELVAVTGDQTVGTTTRTLRPDLQIIEMGIGRNQPEKMWNGSKQEIADEAYVVVRNGGSGPVSVTQLLFLGMAPYPSGENGTGYADDPDISGIYDPQSDSEASKVTFGPGEQKTLYSSRSPFAFVPGSGTTCTDSVQQGTFTVSLETDPDASSTSKMYDIRYSAAEKFNNCTLTIGGE
;
A
#
# COMPACT_ATOMS: atom_id res chain seq x y z
N MET A 1 -17.31 5.06 13.45
CA MET A 1 -17.38 6.09 12.39
C MET A 1 -18.80 6.62 12.37
N THR A 2 -19.00 7.90 12.66
CA THR A 2 -20.30 8.57 12.63
C THR A 2 -20.30 9.58 11.49
N THR A 3 -20.89 9.21 10.36
CA THR A 3 -21.26 10.14 9.30
C THR A 3 -22.41 11.01 9.83
N THR A 4 -22.14 12.27 10.13
CA THR A 4 -23.24 13.24 10.36
C THR A 4 -23.81 13.57 8.99
N THR A 5 -24.89 12.86 8.65
CA THR A 5 -25.55 13.02 7.36
C THR A 5 -26.65 14.07 7.54
N ALA A 6 -26.44 15.26 6.99
CA ALA A 6 -27.45 16.31 6.91
C ALA A 6 -27.67 16.67 5.44
N GLY A 7 -28.92 16.78 5.01
CA GLY A 7 -29.27 17.17 3.65
C GLY A 7 -29.36 15.98 2.67
N PRO A 8 -29.09 16.20 1.37
CA PRO A 8 -29.51 15.29 0.30
C PRO A 8 -28.57 14.09 0.05
N PHE A 9 -27.58 13.89 0.92
CA PHE A 9 -26.62 12.78 0.83
C PHE A 9 -27.18 11.55 1.55
N ALA A 10 -27.23 10.40 0.88
CA ALA A 10 -27.65 9.13 1.46
C ALA A 10 -26.46 8.31 1.99
N ASN A 11 -25.36 8.26 1.22
CA ASN A 11 -24.13 7.58 1.61
C ASN A 11 -22.92 8.26 0.97
N VAL A 12 -21.79 8.23 1.70
CA VAL A 12 -20.50 8.67 1.17
C VAL A 12 -19.45 7.63 1.54
N GLY A 13 -18.89 6.99 0.53
CA GLY A 13 -17.92 5.90 0.68
C GLY A 13 -16.85 5.97 -0.37
N VAL A 14 -15.80 5.17 -0.20
CA VAL A 14 -14.71 5.07 -1.17
C VAL A 14 -14.65 3.63 -1.68
N GLN A 15 -14.55 3.47 -2.99
CA GLN A 15 -14.43 2.19 -3.68
C GLN A 15 -13.18 2.25 -4.55
N GLY A 16 -12.18 1.41 -4.25
CA GLY A 16 -10.85 1.54 -4.85
C GLY A 16 -10.29 2.94 -4.59
N THR A 17 -10.04 3.71 -5.66
CA THR A 17 -9.57 5.10 -5.61
C THR A 17 -10.66 6.14 -5.83
N THR A 18 -11.93 5.73 -5.87
CA THR A 18 -13.05 6.62 -6.20
C THR A 18 -13.90 6.91 -4.96
N LEU A 19 -14.13 8.19 -4.68
CA LEU A 19 -15.15 8.62 -3.73
C LEU A 19 -16.52 8.54 -4.42
N VAL A 20 -17.39 7.67 -3.90
CA VAL A 20 -18.75 7.44 -4.38
C VAL A 20 -19.73 8.11 -3.42
N VAL A 21 -20.62 8.90 -4.00
CA VAL A 21 -21.62 9.69 -3.28
C VAL A 21 -22.99 9.24 -3.75
N ASP A 22 -23.75 8.63 -2.85
CA ASP A 22 -25.14 8.29 -3.08
C ASP A 22 -26.02 9.44 -2.60
N LEU A 23 -26.99 9.80 -3.42
CA LEU A 23 -27.95 10.87 -3.19
C LEU A 23 -29.31 10.28 -2.82
N VAL A 24 -30.06 11.01 -1.99
CA VAL A 24 -31.46 10.68 -1.72
C VAL A 24 -32.26 10.92 -3.02
N SER A 25 -33.14 9.98 -3.36
CA SER A 25 -34.02 10.10 -4.53
C SER A 25 -34.86 11.39 -4.47
N ASP A 26 -35.21 11.93 -5.65
CA ASP A 26 -36.07 13.10 -5.80
C ASP A 26 -35.55 14.39 -5.15
N THR A 27 -34.22 14.53 -5.04
CA THR A 27 -33.58 15.79 -4.65
C THR A 27 -33.22 16.60 -5.90
N ASP A 28 -33.67 17.85 -5.96
CA ASP A 28 -33.39 18.79 -7.06
C ASP A 28 -31.96 19.37 -6.95
N ILE A 29 -30.95 18.50 -6.80
CA ILE A 29 -29.54 18.90 -6.80
C ILE A 29 -29.09 19.07 -8.24
N GLU A 30 -28.42 20.18 -8.55
CA GLU A 30 -27.84 20.39 -9.88
C GLU A 30 -26.39 19.92 -9.93
N HIS A 31 -25.62 20.15 -8.87
CA HIS A 31 -24.24 19.69 -8.78
C HIS A 31 -23.77 19.45 -7.34
N VAL A 32 -22.74 18.63 -7.22
CA VAL A 32 -22.02 18.36 -5.97
C VAL A 32 -20.59 18.86 -6.11
N ASN A 33 -20.16 19.68 -5.16
CA ASN A 33 -18.79 20.14 -5.03
C ASN A 33 -18.06 19.29 -3.97
N LEU A 34 -16.87 18.82 -4.29
CA LEU A 34 -15.95 18.23 -3.34
C LEU A 34 -14.88 19.26 -2.98
N VAL A 35 -14.74 19.57 -1.70
CA VAL A 35 -13.82 20.58 -1.18
C VAL A 35 -12.71 19.88 -0.37
N LYS A 36 -11.47 20.26 -0.63
CA LYS A 36 -10.27 19.71 0.02
C LYS A 36 -10.18 20.15 1.49
N PRO A 37 -9.35 19.48 2.31
CA PRO A 37 -9.13 19.87 3.71
C PRO A 37 -8.63 21.31 3.91
N ASN A 38 -8.00 21.91 2.90
CA ASN A 38 -7.54 23.30 2.95
C ASN A 38 -8.59 24.33 2.48
N GLY A 39 -9.84 23.90 2.24
CA GLY A 39 -10.94 24.74 1.78
C GLY A 39 -10.97 25.03 0.28
N SER A 40 -9.98 24.56 -0.50
CA SER A 40 -10.00 24.74 -1.96
C SER A 40 -10.82 23.66 -2.66
N LEU A 41 -11.46 23.99 -3.79
CA LEU A 41 -12.25 23.04 -4.57
C LEU A 41 -11.36 21.89 -5.09
N PHE A 42 -11.76 20.65 -4.85
CA PHE A 42 -11.22 19.46 -5.51
C PHE A 42 -11.81 19.32 -6.91
N GLY A 43 -13.15 19.39 -7.00
CA GLY A 43 -13.86 19.35 -8.28
C GLY A 43 -15.37 19.41 -8.09
N THR A 44 -16.08 19.49 -9.21
CA THR A 44 -17.53 19.56 -9.30
C THR A 44 -18.07 18.41 -10.15
N ARG A 45 -19.24 17.88 -9.78
CA ARG A 45 -19.97 16.88 -10.57
C ARG A 45 -21.40 17.32 -10.74
N ASP A 46 -21.82 17.45 -11.99
CA ASP A 46 -23.22 17.68 -12.33
C ASP A 46 -24.05 16.43 -12.00
N VAL A 47 -25.25 16.66 -11.47
CA VAL A 47 -26.22 15.63 -11.16
C VAL A 47 -27.26 15.65 -12.28
N ALA A 48 -27.21 14.64 -13.15
CA ALA A 48 -28.23 14.49 -14.18
C ALA A 48 -29.59 14.20 -13.55
N GLN A 49 -30.68 14.60 -14.23
CA GLN A 49 -32.03 14.33 -13.74
C GLN A 49 -32.25 12.82 -13.51
N GLY A 50 -32.69 12.45 -12.31
CA GLY A 50 -32.89 11.06 -11.91
C GLY A 50 -31.60 10.30 -11.51
N ALA A 51 -30.43 10.94 -11.53
CA ALA A 51 -29.21 10.34 -11.02
C ALA A 51 -29.25 10.26 -9.48
N SER A 52 -28.97 9.07 -8.96
CA SER A 52 -28.87 8.82 -7.52
C SER A 52 -27.44 8.68 -7.02
N ARG A 53 -26.45 8.88 -7.90
CA ARG A 53 -25.03 8.66 -7.61
C ARG A 53 -24.13 9.58 -8.42
N VAL A 54 -23.12 10.14 -7.77
CA VAL A 54 -21.99 10.82 -8.41
C VAL A 54 -20.67 10.29 -7.87
N SER A 55 -19.58 10.51 -8.61
CA SER A 55 -18.27 9.97 -8.25
C SER A 55 -17.12 10.93 -8.54
N PHE A 56 -16.14 10.96 -7.63
CA PHE A 56 -14.89 11.69 -7.77
C PHE A 56 -13.73 10.70 -7.75
N ASP A 57 -12.91 10.69 -8.79
CA ASP A 57 -11.66 9.93 -8.77
C ASP A 57 -10.65 10.71 -7.92
N VAL A 58 -10.37 10.21 -6.72
CA VAL A 58 -9.43 10.85 -5.79
C VAL A 58 -8.00 10.34 -5.99
N GLY A 59 -7.82 9.23 -6.72
CA GLY A 59 -6.52 8.61 -6.94
C GLY A 59 -5.82 8.27 -5.62
N THR A 60 -4.48 8.32 -5.62
CA THR A 60 -3.65 8.18 -4.41
C THR A 60 -2.71 9.36 -4.21
N THR A 61 -3.01 10.51 -4.82
CA THR A 61 -2.23 11.76 -4.71
C THR A 61 -3.03 12.88 -4.05
N TYR A 62 -4.13 12.52 -3.38
CA TYR A 62 -5.00 13.46 -2.68
C TYR A 62 -4.35 13.91 -1.36
N THR A 63 -4.74 15.06 -0.81
CA THR A 63 -4.23 15.51 0.50
C THR A 63 -5.03 14.86 1.61
N PRO A 64 -4.45 14.05 2.51
CA PRO A 64 -5.23 13.41 3.55
C PRO A 64 -5.84 14.39 4.55
N GLY A 65 -7.05 14.08 5.00
CA GLY A 65 -7.82 14.96 5.87
C GLY A 65 -9.32 14.84 5.68
N GLU A 66 -10.05 15.81 6.22
CA GLU A 66 -11.50 15.90 6.07
C GLU A 66 -11.85 16.65 4.79
N TYR A 67 -12.58 15.97 3.91
CA TYR A 67 -13.16 16.57 2.70
C TYR A 67 -14.61 16.92 2.97
N GLU A 68 -15.05 18.05 2.45
CA GLU A 68 -16.45 18.49 2.54
C GLU A 68 -17.15 18.29 1.19
N LEU A 69 -18.34 17.71 1.23
CA LEU A 69 -19.25 17.63 0.09
C LEU A 69 -20.34 18.67 0.26
N VAL A 70 -20.56 19.47 -0.78
CA VAL A 70 -21.56 20.54 -0.81
C VAL A 70 -22.50 20.29 -1.98
N ALA A 71 -23.78 20.06 -1.67
CA ALA A 71 -24.83 19.92 -2.68
C ALA A 71 -25.42 21.30 -2.97
N VAL A 72 -25.58 21.63 -4.25
CA VAL A 72 -25.97 22.95 -4.72
C VAL A 72 -27.08 22.87 -5.75
N THR A 73 -28.01 23.83 -5.68
CA THR A 73 -29.10 24.06 -6.63
C THR A 73 -29.14 25.55 -6.96
N GLY A 74 -28.96 25.93 -8.24
CA GLY A 74 -28.71 27.31 -8.61
C GLY A 74 -27.50 27.87 -7.87
N ASP A 75 -27.71 28.96 -7.12
CA ASP A 75 -26.68 29.60 -6.30
C ASP A 75 -26.76 29.22 -4.81
N GLN A 76 -27.60 28.25 -4.44
CA GLN A 76 -27.89 27.92 -3.04
C GLN A 76 -27.29 26.57 -2.63
N THR A 77 -26.61 26.55 -1.49
CA THR A 77 -26.24 25.31 -0.80
C THR A 77 -27.47 24.67 -0.17
N VAL A 78 -27.80 23.46 -0.59
CA VAL A 78 -28.96 22.69 -0.09
C VAL A 78 -28.59 21.63 0.94
N GLY A 79 -27.29 21.33 1.09
CA GLY A 79 -26.79 20.51 2.18
C GLY A 79 -25.28 20.29 2.12
N THR A 80 -24.71 19.88 3.25
CA THR A 80 -23.29 19.54 3.37
C THR A 80 -23.09 18.26 4.18
N THR A 81 -22.04 17.52 3.86
CA THR A 81 -21.55 16.41 4.69
C THR A 81 -20.05 16.29 4.55
N THR A 82 -19.39 15.60 5.48
CA THR A 82 -17.94 15.44 5.43
C THR A 82 -17.54 13.97 5.29
N ARG A 83 -16.35 13.76 4.71
CA ARG A 83 -15.71 12.46 4.62
C ARG A 83 -14.22 12.61 4.88
N THR A 84 -13.72 11.92 5.90
CA THR A 84 -12.27 11.80 6.10
C THR A 84 -11.67 10.81 5.10
N LEU A 85 -10.64 11.24 4.39
CA LEU A 85 -9.77 10.39 3.58
C LEU A 85 -8.39 10.34 4.23
N ARG A 86 -8.04 9.20 4.80
CA ARG A 86 -6.72 8.98 5.39
C ARG A 86 -6.29 7.52 5.21
N PRO A 87 -5.08 7.27 4.69
CA PRO A 87 -4.56 5.92 4.61
C PRO A 87 -4.12 5.43 6.00
N ASP A 88 -4.10 4.11 6.20
CA ASP A 88 -3.52 3.47 7.39
C ASP A 88 -3.00 2.10 6.94
N LEU A 89 -1.77 2.07 6.41
CA LEU A 89 -1.13 0.86 5.95
C LEU A 89 -0.45 0.15 7.12
N GLN A 90 -0.58 -1.18 7.14
CA GLN A 90 0.01 -2.03 8.14
C GLN A 90 0.59 -3.27 7.48
N ILE A 91 1.83 -3.60 7.83
CA ILE A 91 2.46 -4.87 7.50
C ILE A 91 1.95 -5.91 8.50
N ILE A 92 1.16 -6.86 8.00
CA ILE A 92 0.50 -7.88 8.82
C ILE A 92 1.38 -9.11 8.97
N GLU A 93 2.05 -9.50 7.88
CA GLU A 93 2.87 -10.69 7.82
C GLU A 93 3.98 -10.50 6.81
N MET A 94 5.11 -11.18 7.00
CA MET A 94 6.06 -11.43 5.94
C MET A 94 6.59 -12.86 6.03
N GLY A 95 6.98 -13.41 4.89
CA GLY A 95 7.72 -14.67 4.81
C GLY A 95 8.69 -14.70 3.64
N ILE A 96 9.44 -15.80 3.54
CA ILE A 96 10.40 -16.04 2.45
C ILE A 96 10.05 -17.34 1.73
N GLY A 97 10.22 -17.37 0.41
CA GLY A 97 9.75 -18.48 -0.40
C GLY A 97 10.44 -19.80 -0.11
N ARG A 98 11.71 -19.81 0.32
CA ARG A 98 12.37 -21.06 0.78
C ARG A 98 11.72 -21.69 2.01
N ASN A 99 11.08 -20.90 2.86
CA ASN A 99 10.44 -21.37 4.09
C ASN A 99 8.94 -21.63 3.90
N GLN A 100 8.28 -20.82 3.08
CA GLN A 100 6.83 -20.82 2.87
C GLN A 100 6.49 -20.71 1.37
N PRO A 101 6.92 -21.69 0.54
CA PRO A 101 6.74 -21.62 -0.91
C PRO A 101 5.27 -21.59 -1.32
N GLU A 102 4.37 -22.13 -0.50
CA GLU A 102 2.92 -22.15 -0.74
C GLU A 102 2.24 -20.77 -0.65
N LYS A 103 2.90 -19.77 -0.07
CA LYS A 103 2.40 -18.39 0.01
C LYS A 103 2.96 -17.49 -1.11
N MET A 104 3.93 -17.99 -1.88
CA MET A 104 4.50 -17.31 -3.03
C MET A 104 3.59 -17.40 -4.26
N TRP A 105 3.95 -16.69 -5.33
CA TRP A 105 3.32 -16.91 -6.63
C TRP A 105 3.62 -18.31 -7.17
N ASN A 106 2.92 -18.70 -8.24
CA ASN A 106 3.08 -20.01 -8.88
C ASN A 106 4.37 -20.12 -9.71
N GLY A 107 5.50 -19.75 -9.12
CA GLY A 107 6.84 -19.92 -9.66
C GLY A 107 7.46 -21.26 -9.24
N SER A 108 8.59 -21.62 -9.84
CA SER A 108 9.31 -22.82 -9.42
C SER A 108 9.91 -22.64 -8.01
N LYS A 109 10.12 -23.73 -7.26
CA LYS A 109 10.76 -23.65 -5.92
C LYS A 109 12.12 -22.95 -5.96
N GLN A 110 12.85 -23.07 -7.07
CA GLN A 110 14.16 -22.45 -7.24
C GLN A 110 14.03 -20.94 -7.47
N GLU A 111 13.03 -20.52 -8.25
CA GLU A 111 12.77 -19.13 -8.58
C GLU A 111 12.32 -18.33 -7.34
N ILE A 112 11.43 -18.90 -6.53
CA ILE A 112 10.87 -18.21 -5.37
C ILE A 112 11.72 -18.32 -4.10
N ALA A 113 12.75 -19.18 -4.08
CA ALA A 113 13.47 -19.54 -2.85
C ALA A 113 14.07 -18.33 -2.11
N ASP A 114 14.55 -17.35 -2.88
CA ASP A 114 15.28 -16.18 -2.38
C ASP A 114 14.41 -14.93 -2.32
N GLU A 115 13.15 -15.09 -2.69
CA GLU A 115 12.16 -14.04 -2.75
C GLU A 115 11.32 -14.00 -1.47
N ALA A 116 10.69 -12.86 -1.24
CA ALA A 116 9.88 -12.58 -0.08
C ALA A 116 8.45 -12.25 -0.49
N TYR A 117 7.53 -12.50 0.44
CA TYR A 117 6.19 -11.95 0.38
C TYR A 117 5.91 -11.11 1.62
N VAL A 118 5.09 -10.07 1.45
CA VAL A 118 4.65 -9.17 2.52
C VAL A 118 3.14 -9.00 2.41
N VAL A 119 2.41 -9.41 3.44
CA VAL A 119 0.95 -9.20 3.52
C VAL A 119 0.70 -7.84 4.14
N VAL A 120 -0.01 -6.99 3.40
CA VAL A 120 -0.24 -5.59 3.74
C VAL A 120 -1.74 -5.31 3.74
N ARG A 121 -2.20 -4.52 4.71
CA ARG A 121 -3.60 -4.10 4.84
C ARG A 121 -3.70 -2.59 4.95
N ASN A 122 -4.65 -1.99 4.23
CA ASN A 122 -5.08 -0.61 4.45
C ASN A 122 -6.30 -0.59 5.38
N GLY A 123 -6.10 -0.30 6.67
CA GLY A 123 -7.17 -0.09 7.65
C GLY A 123 -7.85 1.28 7.53
N GLY A 124 -7.32 2.16 6.69
CA GLY A 124 -7.72 3.55 6.58
C GLY A 124 -9.00 3.76 5.79
N SER A 125 -9.46 5.02 5.79
CA SER A 125 -10.67 5.43 5.06
C SER A 125 -10.38 5.97 3.66
N GLY A 126 -9.11 6.25 3.35
CA GLY A 126 -8.65 6.72 2.05
C GLY A 126 -7.76 5.69 1.34
N PRO A 127 -7.69 5.73 0.00
CA PRO A 127 -6.86 4.83 -0.79
C PRO A 127 -5.37 5.18 -0.66
N VAL A 128 -4.51 4.24 -0.97
CA VAL A 128 -3.05 4.41 -0.82
C VAL A 128 -2.32 3.56 -1.85
N SER A 129 -1.19 4.02 -2.35
CA SER A 129 -0.32 3.19 -3.19
C SER A 129 1.00 2.94 -2.49
N VAL A 130 1.46 1.70 -2.53
CA VAL A 130 2.84 1.35 -2.20
C VAL A 130 3.67 1.52 -3.48
N THR A 131 4.63 2.44 -3.45
CA THR A 131 5.50 2.78 -4.58
C THR A 131 6.84 2.05 -4.51
N GLN A 132 7.34 1.74 -3.32
CA GLN A 132 8.53 0.91 -3.14
C GLN A 132 8.39 -0.09 -1.99
N LEU A 133 8.92 -1.29 -2.20
CA LEU A 133 9.14 -2.34 -1.21
C LEU A 133 10.64 -2.49 -0.98
N LEU A 134 11.09 -2.17 0.23
CA LEU A 134 12.49 -2.14 0.61
C LEU A 134 12.76 -3.12 1.75
N PHE A 135 13.92 -3.76 1.68
CA PHE A 135 14.51 -4.53 2.77
C PHE A 135 15.78 -3.80 3.20
N LEU A 136 15.88 -3.47 4.48
CA LEU A 136 16.91 -2.60 5.07
C LEU A 136 17.66 -3.35 6.18
N GLY A 137 18.97 -3.17 6.30
CA GLY A 137 19.76 -3.81 7.36
C GLY A 137 20.31 -5.17 6.97
N MET A 138 20.18 -6.19 7.81
CA MET A 138 20.86 -7.48 7.62
C MET A 138 20.11 -8.47 6.73
N ALA A 139 19.47 -8.03 5.65
CA ALA A 139 19.01 -8.97 4.63
C ALA A 139 20.23 -9.54 3.84
N PRO A 140 20.17 -10.79 3.32
CA PRO A 140 21.28 -11.43 2.62
C PRO A 140 21.75 -10.72 1.35
N TYR A 141 20.81 -10.42 0.44
CA TYR A 141 21.11 -9.68 -0.76
C TYR A 141 21.30 -8.21 -0.38
N PRO A 142 22.32 -7.50 -0.92
CA PRO A 142 22.75 -6.21 -0.42
C PRO A 142 21.60 -5.25 -0.18
N SER A 143 21.24 -5.14 1.10
CA SER A 143 20.51 -4.05 1.69
C SER A 143 21.51 -3.22 2.50
N GLY A 144 21.85 -2.03 2.02
CA GLY A 144 22.62 -1.07 2.82
C GLY A 144 21.74 -0.42 3.90
N GLU A 145 22.27 0.60 4.57
CA GLU A 145 21.44 1.47 5.42
C GLU A 145 20.28 2.10 4.64
N ASN A 146 20.49 2.37 3.35
CA ASN A 146 19.47 2.90 2.45
C ASN A 146 18.52 1.83 1.92
N GLY A 147 18.82 0.54 2.09
CA GLY A 147 17.96 -0.57 1.66
C GLY A 147 18.59 -1.37 0.55
N THR A 148 17.79 -2.27 -0.02
CA THR A 148 18.09 -2.88 -1.32
C THR A 148 18.54 -1.79 -2.29
N GLY A 149 19.60 -2.02 -3.08
CA GLY A 149 20.39 -0.99 -3.80
C GLY A 149 19.68 -0.11 -4.85
N TYR A 150 18.38 0.07 -4.73
CA TYR A 150 17.48 0.88 -5.55
C TYR A 150 16.59 1.82 -4.72
N ALA A 151 16.78 1.95 -3.40
CA ALA A 151 15.95 2.82 -2.58
C ALA A 151 16.00 4.30 -2.99
N ASP A 152 17.15 4.76 -3.51
CA ASP A 152 17.33 6.11 -4.03
C ASP A 152 16.87 6.24 -5.50
N ASP A 153 16.31 5.18 -6.10
CA ASP A 153 15.82 5.12 -7.48
C ASP A 153 14.28 5.01 -7.50
N PRO A 154 13.54 6.12 -7.73
CA PRO A 154 12.08 6.11 -7.69
C PRO A 154 11.44 5.35 -8.87
N ASP A 155 12.21 4.98 -9.91
CA ASP A 155 11.71 4.19 -11.03
C ASP A 155 11.70 2.68 -10.72
N ILE A 156 12.30 2.27 -9.59
CA ILE A 156 12.37 0.87 -9.15
C ILE A 156 11.51 0.70 -7.90
N SER A 157 10.44 -0.09 -8.03
CA SER A 157 9.55 -0.37 -6.90
C SER A 157 10.05 -1.51 -6.02
N GLY A 158 10.78 -2.47 -6.61
CA GLY A 158 11.08 -3.72 -5.91
C GLY A 158 9.88 -4.67 -5.73
N ILE A 159 8.74 -4.38 -6.37
CA ILE A 159 7.49 -5.15 -6.26
C ILE A 159 7.27 -5.97 -7.53
N TYR A 160 7.27 -7.29 -7.42
CA TYR A 160 6.95 -8.20 -8.51
C TYR A 160 5.44 -8.38 -8.67
N ASP A 161 4.95 -8.33 -9.91
CA ASP A 161 3.60 -8.69 -10.31
C ASP A 161 3.58 -10.02 -11.06
N PRO A 162 3.07 -11.10 -10.43
CA PRO A 162 2.97 -12.41 -11.06
C PRO A 162 2.02 -12.47 -12.27
N GLN A 163 1.12 -11.51 -12.45
CA GLN A 163 0.21 -11.49 -13.60
C GLN A 163 0.90 -10.99 -14.87
N SER A 164 1.75 -9.98 -14.74
CA SER A 164 2.53 -9.43 -15.86
C SER A 164 3.90 -10.07 -16.02
N ASP A 165 4.34 -10.87 -15.04
CA ASP A 165 5.69 -11.43 -14.94
C ASP A 165 6.76 -10.33 -15.03
N SER A 166 6.52 -9.23 -14.30
CA SER A 166 7.39 -8.05 -14.32
C SER A 166 7.32 -7.29 -13.01
N GLU A 167 8.24 -6.35 -12.82
CA GLU A 167 8.11 -5.39 -11.72
C GLU A 167 6.92 -4.45 -11.98
N ALA A 168 6.03 -4.31 -10.99
CA ALA A 168 4.95 -3.34 -11.01
C ALA A 168 5.47 -1.99 -10.54
N SER A 169 5.10 -0.89 -11.20
CA SER A 169 5.53 0.45 -10.75
C SER A 169 4.97 0.85 -9.38
N LYS A 170 3.79 0.35 -9.02
CA LYS A 170 3.15 0.53 -7.71
C LYS A 170 2.01 -0.46 -7.51
N VAL A 171 1.59 -0.64 -6.26
CA VAL A 171 0.38 -1.41 -5.92
C VAL A 171 -0.57 -0.55 -5.09
N THR A 172 -1.80 -0.38 -5.58
CA THR A 172 -2.83 0.42 -4.92
C THR A 172 -3.69 -0.42 -3.99
N PHE A 173 -4.04 0.12 -2.83
CA PHE A 173 -4.93 -0.45 -1.83
C PHE A 173 -6.11 0.50 -1.60
N GLY A 174 -7.32 0.03 -1.87
CA GLY A 174 -8.54 0.71 -1.43
C GLY A 174 -8.74 0.61 0.09
N PRO A 175 -9.68 1.37 0.67
CA PRO A 175 -10.02 1.27 2.09
C PRO A 175 -10.46 -0.15 2.49
N GLY A 176 -9.86 -0.67 3.56
CA GLY A 176 -10.14 -2.02 4.08
C GLY A 176 -9.48 -3.16 3.29
N GLU A 177 -8.79 -2.86 2.18
CA GLU A 177 -8.20 -3.87 1.30
C GLU A 177 -6.93 -4.49 1.92
N GLN A 178 -6.72 -5.78 1.66
CA GLN A 178 -5.51 -6.52 2.03
C GLN A 178 -4.96 -7.22 0.79
N LYS A 179 -3.66 -7.11 0.55
CA LYS A 179 -2.96 -7.77 -0.56
C LYS A 179 -1.63 -8.34 -0.10
N THR A 180 -1.11 -9.27 -0.89
CA THR A 180 0.27 -9.75 -0.78
C THR A 180 1.12 -9.01 -1.81
N LEU A 181 2.21 -8.40 -1.36
CA LEU A 181 3.29 -7.88 -2.20
C LEU A 181 4.37 -8.95 -2.31
N TYR A 182 4.97 -9.09 -3.48
CA TYR A 182 6.10 -9.99 -3.72
C TYR A 182 7.32 -9.17 -4.07
N SER A 183 8.51 -9.56 -3.62
CA SER A 183 9.74 -8.90 -4.04
C SER A 183 10.11 -9.27 -5.47
N SER A 184 10.74 -8.34 -6.20
CA SER A 184 11.30 -8.55 -7.55
C SER A 184 12.82 -8.71 -7.59
N ARG A 185 13.48 -8.67 -6.41
CA ARG A 185 14.94 -8.42 -6.29
C ARG A 185 15.66 -9.43 -5.39
N SER A 186 15.03 -10.57 -5.10
CA SER A 186 15.60 -11.67 -4.32
C SER A 186 16.32 -11.20 -3.03
N PRO A 187 15.63 -10.49 -2.12
CA PRO A 187 16.25 -9.87 -0.94
C PRO A 187 16.98 -10.87 -0.03
N PHE A 188 16.69 -12.17 -0.16
CA PHE A 188 17.30 -13.24 0.62
C PHE A 188 18.27 -14.13 -0.18
N ALA A 189 18.70 -13.68 -1.36
CA ALA A 189 19.75 -14.34 -2.13
C ALA A 189 21.14 -14.09 -1.51
N PHE A 190 21.96 -15.14 -1.44
CA PHE A 190 23.35 -15.03 -1.02
C PHE A 190 24.24 -14.75 -2.22
N VAL A 191 24.87 -13.57 -2.26
CA VAL A 191 25.78 -13.17 -3.34
C VAL A 191 27.22 -13.10 -2.83
N PRO A 192 28.17 -13.85 -3.40
CA PRO A 192 29.57 -13.79 -2.98
C PRO A 192 30.14 -12.37 -3.03
N GLY A 193 30.72 -11.91 -1.93
CA GLY A 193 31.34 -10.59 -1.85
C GLY A 193 30.35 -9.42 -1.66
N SER A 194 29.08 -9.69 -1.38
CA SER A 194 28.06 -8.67 -1.14
C SER A 194 27.12 -9.06 0.00
N GLY A 195 26.59 -8.06 0.71
CA GLY A 195 25.58 -8.24 1.77
C GLY A 195 26.00 -9.16 2.92
N THR A 196 25.03 -9.88 3.47
CA THR A 196 25.26 -10.83 4.58
C THR A 196 25.70 -12.18 4.02
N THR A 197 26.93 -12.57 4.33
CA THR A 197 27.46 -13.90 3.96
C THR A 197 27.09 -14.93 5.03
N CYS A 198 26.54 -16.06 4.60
CA CYS A 198 26.35 -17.24 5.44
C CYS A 198 27.72 -17.81 5.86
N THR A 199 27.90 -18.01 7.18
CA THR A 199 29.09 -18.65 7.75
C THR A 199 28.76 -20.01 8.36
N ASP A 200 29.80 -20.73 8.80
CA ASP A 200 29.70 -21.97 9.57
C ASP A 200 29.30 -21.75 11.05
N SER A 201 29.19 -20.48 11.46
CA SER A 201 28.71 -20.06 12.76
C SER A 201 27.28 -19.50 12.67
N VAL A 202 26.54 -19.60 13.77
CA VAL A 202 25.22 -18.97 13.86
C VAL A 202 25.38 -17.45 13.85
N GLN A 203 24.66 -16.77 12.97
CA GLN A 203 24.59 -15.30 12.92
C GLN A 203 23.17 -14.85 13.27
N GLN A 204 23.05 -13.72 13.94
CA GLN A 204 21.78 -13.08 14.29
C GLN A 204 21.87 -11.61 13.96
N GLY A 205 20.73 -11.02 13.63
CA GLY A 205 20.62 -9.61 13.32
C GLY A 205 19.18 -9.20 13.15
N THR A 206 19.00 -7.97 12.67
CA THR A 206 17.68 -7.43 12.35
C THR A 206 17.68 -6.87 10.94
N PHE A 207 16.51 -6.88 10.33
CA PHE A 207 16.24 -6.13 9.11
C PHE A 207 14.87 -5.49 9.22
N THR A 208 14.65 -4.44 8.43
CA THR A 208 13.39 -3.71 8.37
C THR A 208 12.79 -3.88 6.99
N VAL A 209 11.51 -4.25 6.94
CA VAL A 209 10.71 -4.10 5.73
C VAL A 209 10.14 -2.69 5.76
N SER A 210 10.41 -1.88 4.73
CA SER A 210 9.83 -0.54 4.57
C SER A 210 9.00 -0.48 3.29
N LEU A 211 7.84 0.14 3.39
CA LEU A 211 6.95 0.45 2.28
C LEU A 211 6.91 1.95 2.11
N GLU A 212 7.39 2.47 0.98
CA GLU A 212 7.18 3.87 0.61
C GLU A 212 5.80 4.05 -0.01
N THR A 213 5.10 5.13 0.35
CA THR A 213 3.67 5.25 0.06
C THR A 213 3.24 6.64 -0.39
N ASP A 214 2.23 6.66 -1.26
CA ASP A 214 1.46 7.84 -1.67
C ASP A 214 0.03 7.74 -1.12
N PRO A 215 -0.61 8.83 -0.64
CA PRO A 215 -0.24 10.24 -0.88
C PRO A 215 0.66 10.91 0.16
N ASP A 216 0.87 10.32 1.34
CA ASP A 216 1.48 11.03 2.48
C ASP A 216 3.01 11.19 2.36
N ALA A 217 3.64 10.70 1.28
CA ALA A 217 5.09 10.53 1.17
C ALA A 217 5.67 9.92 2.46
N SER A 218 4.90 9.00 3.04
CA SER A 218 5.19 8.39 4.33
C SER A 218 5.65 6.96 4.11
N SER A 219 6.44 6.46 5.06
CA SER A 219 6.86 5.07 5.06
C SER A 219 6.14 4.28 6.15
N THR A 220 5.68 3.10 5.79
CA THR A 220 5.20 2.10 6.75
C THR A 220 6.29 1.05 6.88
N SER A 221 6.82 0.85 8.09
CA SER A 221 7.89 -0.11 8.29
C SER A 221 7.62 -1.06 9.45
N LYS A 222 8.23 -2.25 9.38
CA LYS A 222 8.23 -3.23 10.46
C LYS A 222 9.59 -3.92 10.53
N MET A 223 10.14 -3.99 11.75
CA MET A 223 11.43 -4.64 12.03
C MET A 223 11.20 -6.13 12.30
N TYR A 224 12.16 -6.93 11.87
CA TYR A 224 12.18 -8.37 12.05
C TYR A 224 13.56 -8.83 12.52
N ASP A 225 13.56 -9.84 13.37
CA ASP A 225 14.76 -10.59 13.73
C ASP A 225 15.06 -11.61 12.64
N ILE A 226 16.33 -11.75 12.30
CA ILE A 226 16.80 -12.77 11.38
C ILE A 226 17.91 -13.59 12.02
N ARG A 227 17.79 -14.92 11.87
CA ARG A 227 18.80 -15.87 12.29
C ARG A 227 19.25 -16.71 11.11
N TYR A 228 20.57 -16.83 11.01
CA TYR A 228 21.28 -17.66 10.07
C TYR A 228 21.86 -18.84 10.84
N SER A 229 21.51 -20.06 10.43
CA SER A 229 22.09 -21.26 11.02
C SER A 229 23.03 -21.93 10.03
N ALA A 230 24.17 -22.34 10.58
CA ALA A 230 25.38 -22.79 9.89
C ALA A 230 25.09 -23.69 8.69
N ALA A 231 25.71 -23.36 7.56
CA ALA A 231 25.63 -24.16 6.34
C ALA A 231 26.99 -24.78 6.00
N GLU A 232 26.95 -25.97 5.39
CA GLU A 232 28.15 -26.56 4.77
C GLU A 232 28.59 -25.81 3.49
N LYS A 233 27.75 -24.91 2.96
CA LYS A 233 27.98 -24.13 1.74
C LYS A 233 27.42 -22.71 1.88
N PHE A 234 28.09 -21.74 1.24
CA PHE A 234 27.77 -20.31 1.28
C PHE A 234 26.30 -19.94 0.99
N ASN A 235 25.59 -20.70 0.17
CA ASN A 235 24.22 -20.41 -0.25
C ASN A 235 23.14 -21.28 0.43
N ASN A 236 23.52 -22.13 1.39
CA ASN A 236 22.62 -23.14 1.96
C ASN A 236 22.26 -22.88 3.43
N CYS A 237 22.30 -21.61 3.86
CA CYS A 237 21.89 -21.20 5.19
C CYS A 237 20.40 -21.48 5.40
N THR A 238 20.08 -22.07 6.55
CA THR A 238 18.70 -22.08 7.04
C THR A 238 18.41 -20.72 7.68
N LEU A 239 17.42 -20.03 7.13
CA LEU A 239 16.97 -18.71 7.57
C LEU A 239 15.74 -18.87 8.46
N THR A 240 15.76 -18.23 9.62
CA THR A 240 14.58 -18.11 10.48
C THR A 240 14.31 -16.64 10.72
N ILE A 241 13.05 -16.26 10.56
CA ILE A 241 12.59 -14.88 10.76
C ILE A 241 11.64 -14.88 11.95
N GLY A 242 11.96 -14.04 12.93
CA GLY A 242 11.11 -13.74 14.08
C GLY A 242 10.54 -12.33 13.93
N GLY A 243 9.34 -12.10 14.45
CA GLY A 243 8.77 -10.76 14.56
C GLY A 243 8.21 -10.54 15.95
N GLU A 244 8.33 -9.32 16.44
CA GLU A 244 7.44 -8.78 17.49
C GLU A 244 6.11 -8.29 16.88
#